data_AF-A0A938QWP2-F1
#
_entry.id   AF-A0A938QWP2-F1
#
_cell.length_a   1.000
_cell.length_b   1.000
_cell.length_c   1.000
_cell.angle_alpha   90.00
_cell.angle_beta   90.00
_cell.angle_gamma   90.00
#
_symmetry.space_group_name_H-M   'P 1'
#
loop_
_entity.id
_entity.type
_entity.pdbx_description
1 polymer ?
#
loop_
_entity_poly.entity_id
_entity_poly.type
_entity_poly.pdbx_seq_one_letter_code
_entity_poly.pdbx_strand_id
1 'polypeptide(L)'
;MARSPRPRPGHRRAFSVLEFAIALSIAGVIVATAASLAVGLTRSMRYEEKRAQVDSDARRLVDFLVGNAQAAGGGAVRPWTALWREEACGTRNGLPTCAGSDRLTLLDVDPARAACPITALTNTVVTVQQNADGSCCSDWSATPTSGAANQYDDMPLVLVRDDRWIMRQATQATEVPCQFGLSAVSHLDATEPATPAVGTGDGEREPTSLSALVGGSVVAVRPRTLFVDHVDRRLMEWYDEDGDGTADDDEQRVVFSGVYDFQVAFGYDGAPENGRLVEGPSTTDEWLGNVAADALPAGTRDDHLRMVSFGVVTGVRFVDAPVRTERAFNGPTLTTTGALQGVLLRKGVGHAMLRNLLVFF
;
A
#
# COMPACT_ATOMS: atom_id res chain seq x y z
N MET A 1 23.99 -84.75 -28.28
CA MET A 1 23.54 -83.91 -29.42
C MET A 1 22.05 -83.64 -29.28
N ALA A 2 21.67 -82.47 -28.76
CA ALA A 2 20.28 -82.06 -28.61
C ALA A 2 19.76 -81.48 -29.94
N ARG A 3 18.68 -82.06 -30.50
CA ARG A 3 18.03 -81.55 -31.71
C ARG A 3 17.27 -80.26 -31.38
N SER A 4 17.74 -79.14 -31.93
CA SER A 4 17.03 -77.87 -31.91
C SER A 4 15.65 -78.00 -32.58
N PRO A 5 14.55 -77.56 -31.94
CA PRO A 5 13.22 -77.63 -32.52
C PRO A 5 13.13 -76.70 -33.73
N ARG A 6 12.71 -77.25 -34.87
CA ARG A 6 12.47 -76.49 -36.10
C ARG A 6 11.34 -75.47 -35.88
N PRO A 7 11.53 -74.19 -36.26
CA PRO A 7 10.46 -73.20 -36.20
C PRO A 7 9.30 -73.64 -37.11
N ARG A 8 8.10 -73.73 -36.54
CA ARG A 8 6.88 -74.00 -37.32
C ARG A 8 6.63 -72.82 -38.27
N PRO A 9 6.26 -73.06 -39.54
CA PRO A 9 5.89 -71.99 -40.46
C PRO A 9 4.69 -71.23 -39.88
N GLY A 10 4.93 -70.00 -39.43
CA GLY A 10 3.87 -69.14 -38.91
C GLY A 10 2.87 -68.85 -40.02
N HIS A 11 1.61 -69.23 -39.81
CA HIS A 11 0.51 -68.82 -40.67
C HIS A 11 0.45 -67.28 -40.68
N ARG A 12 0.81 -66.69 -41.81
CA ARG A 12 0.57 -65.27 -42.09
C ARG A 12 -0.94 -65.07 -42.22
N ARG A 13 -1.61 -64.74 -41.11
CA ARG A 13 -3.01 -64.32 -41.11
C ARG A 13 -3.07 -62.92 -41.70
N ALA A 14 -3.62 -62.78 -42.90
CA ALA A 14 -3.99 -61.49 -43.44
C ALA A 14 -5.27 -61.03 -42.71
N PHE A 15 -5.28 -59.80 -42.21
CA PHE A 15 -6.46 -59.21 -41.58
C PHE A 15 -7.59 -59.07 -42.62
N SER A 16 -8.83 -59.37 -42.19
CA SER A 16 -9.98 -59.04 -43.02
C SER A 16 -10.19 -57.52 -43.05
N VAL A 17 -10.73 -56.99 -44.15
CA VAL A 17 -11.05 -55.55 -44.29
C VAL A 17 -11.94 -55.06 -43.14
N LEU A 18 -12.84 -55.92 -42.64
CA LEU A 18 -13.71 -55.63 -41.51
C LEU A 18 -12.92 -55.44 -40.20
N GLU A 19 -11.98 -56.33 -39.90
CA GLU A 19 -11.14 -56.20 -38.70
C GLU A 19 -10.27 -54.94 -38.75
N PHE A 20 -9.76 -54.57 -39.93
CA PHE A 20 -9.02 -53.32 -40.11
C PHE A 20 -9.91 -52.08 -39.86
N ALA A 21 -11.14 -52.07 -40.37
CA ALA A 21 -12.08 -50.97 -40.14
C ALA A 21 -12.46 -50.82 -38.66
N ILE A 22 -12.66 -51.93 -37.94
CA ILE A 22 -12.93 -51.93 -36.49
C ILE A 22 -11.70 -51.45 -35.71
N ALA A 23 -10.51 -51.90 -36.07
CA ALA A 23 -9.28 -51.45 -35.40
C ALA A 23 -9.07 -49.93 -35.60
N LEU A 24 -9.33 -49.42 -36.81
CA LEU A 24 -9.21 -47.99 -37.11
C LEU A 24 -10.24 -47.15 -36.33
N SER A 25 -11.47 -47.63 -36.19
CA SER A 25 -12.49 -46.90 -35.43
C SER A 25 -12.18 -46.85 -33.93
N ILE A 26 -11.75 -47.97 -33.34
CA ILE A 26 -11.32 -48.04 -31.94
C ILE A 26 -10.10 -47.13 -31.71
N ALA A 27 -9.10 -47.21 -32.59
CA ALA A 27 -7.92 -46.35 -32.51
C ALA A 27 -8.29 -44.86 -32.60
N GLY A 28 -9.21 -44.50 -33.51
CA GLY A 28 -9.72 -43.14 -33.65
C GLY A 28 -10.39 -42.61 -32.37
N VAL A 29 -11.24 -43.42 -31.73
CA VAL A 29 -11.88 -43.05 -30.44
C VAL A 29 -10.85 -42.90 -29.32
N ILE A 30 -9.87 -43.79 -29.23
CA ILE A 30 -8.81 -43.70 -28.21
C ILE A 30 -7.97 -42.44 -28.41
N VAL A 31 -7.58 -42.12 -29.64
CA VAL A 31 -6.81 -40.91 -29.94
C VAL A 31 -7.62 -39.65 -29.64
N ALA A 32 -8.91 -39.62 -30.01
CA ALA A 32 -9.79 -38.48 -29.74
C ALA A 32 -9.99 -38.23 -28.24
N THR A 33 -10.18 -39.30 -27.45
CA THR A 33 -10.32 -39.20 -25.99
C THR A 33 -9.01 -38.77 -25.34
N ALA A 34 -7.86 -39.34 -25.75
CA ALA A 34 -6.55 -38.94 -25.25
C ALA A 34 -6.23 -37.47 -25.57
N ALA A 35 -6.54 -36.99 -26.78
CA ALA A 35 -6.36 -35.60 -27.18
C ALA A 35 -7.24 -34.65 -26.33
N SER A 36 -8.49 -35.01 -26.09
CA SER A 36 -9.41 -34.22 -25.26
C SER A 36 -8.94 -34.12 -23.81
N LEU A 37 -8.47 -35.23 -23.24
CA LEU A 37 -7.87 -35.27 -21.91
C LEU A 37 -6.60 -34.41 -21.84
N ALA A 38 -5.71 -34.50 -22.83
CA ALA A 38 -4.49 -33.70 -22.89
C ALA A 38 -4.79 -32.19 -22.95
N VAL A 39 -5.78 -31.77 -23.74
CA VAL A 39 -6.23 -30.37 -23.79
C VAL A 39 -6.81 -29.94 -22.45
N GLY A 40 -7.66 -30.76 -21.83
CA GLY A 40 -8.24 -30.48 -20.51
C GLY A 40 -7.17 -30.32 -19.42
N LEU A 41 -6.20 -31.24 -19.38
CA LEU A 41 -5.07 -31.18 -18.46
C LEU A 41 -4.21 -29.93 -18.68
N THR A 42 -3.92 -29.58 -19.94
CA THR A 42 -3.15 -28.38 -20.27
C THR A 42 -3.86 -27.10 -19.82
N ARG A 43 -5.18 -27.02 -20.01
CA ARG A 43 -5.98 -25.89 -19.52
C ARG A 43 -5.98 -25.79 -18.00
N SER A 44 -6.15 -26.93 -17.32
CA SER A 44 -6.10 -27.01 -15.86
C SER A 44 -4.74 -26.56 -15.30
N MET A 45 -3.63 -27.05 -15.90
CA MET A 45 -2.28 -26.63 -15.50
C MET A 45 -2.05 -25.13 -15.71
N ARG A 46 -2.45 -24.57 -16.85
CA ARG A 46 -2.34 -23.13 -17.11
C ARG A 46 -3.18 -22.30 -16.15
N TYR A 47 -4.37 -22.77 -15.80
CA TYR A 47 -5.22 -22.11 -14.82
C TYR A 47 -4.56 -22.09 -13.44
N GLU A 48 -4.05 -23.24 -12.96
CA GLU A 48 -3.36 -23.32 -11.67
C GLU A 48 -2.04 -22.52 -11.65
N GLU A 49 -1.29 -22.52 -12.75
CA GLU A 49 -0.10 -21.67 -12.90
C GLU A 49 -0.45 -20.18 -12.78
N LYS A 50 -1.48 -19.73 -13.49
CA LYS A 50 -1.94 -18.33 -13.42
C LYS A 50 -2.48 -17.99 -12.04
N ARG A 51 -3.19 -18.91 -11.40
CA ARG A 51 -3.69 -18.74 -10.04
C ARG A 51 -2.55 -18.60 -9.04
N ALA A 52 -1.54 -19.47 -9.13
CA ALA A 52 -0.36 -19.41 -8.29
C ALA A 52 0.45 -18.12 -8.51
N GLN A 53 0.54 -17.66 -9.76
CA GLN A 53 1.15 -16.37 -10.10
C GLN A 53 0.44 -15.21 -9.37
N VAL A 54 -0.88 -15.07 -9.54
CA VAL A 54 -1.64 -13.96 -8.92
C VAL A 54 -1.60 -14.05 -7.39
N ASP A 55 -1.64 -15.24 -6.81
CA ASP A 55 -1.52 -15.42 -5.35
C ASP A 55 -0.13 -14.99 -4.83
N SER A 56 0.94 -15.36 -5.54
CA SER A 56 2.30 -14.89 -5.22
C SER A 56 2.43 -13.38 -5.37
N ASP A 57 1.82 -12.80 -6.40
CA ASP A 57 1.84 -11.37 -6.69
C ASP A 57 1.11 -10.58 -5.60
N ALA A 58 -0.11 -11.02 -5.22
CA ALA A 58 -0.86 -10.46 -4.10
C ALA A 58 -0.07 -10.50 -2.79
N ARG A 59 0.58 -11.63 -2.50
CA ARG A 59 1.39 -11.79 -1.28
C ARG A 59 2.61 -10.87 -1.28
N ARG A 60 3.36 -10.80 -2.38
CA ARG A 60 4.53 -9.90 -2.49
C ARG A 60 4.13 -8.43 -2.32
N LEU A 61 3.01 -8.04 -2.91
CA LEU A 61 2.48 -6.68 -2.77
C LEU A 61 2.10 -6.39 -1.31
N VAL A 62 1.39 -7.30 -0.66
CA VAL A 62 1.05 -7.16 0.77
C VAL A 62 2.31 -7.08 1.63
N ASP A 63 3.30 -7.94 1.41
CA ASP A 63 4.57 -7.94 2.15
C ASP A 63 5.32 -6.60 1.96
N PHE A 64 5.32 -6.05 0.74
CA PHE A 64 5.87 -4.72 0.45
C PHE A 64 5.12 -3.62 1.22
N LEU A 65 3.79 -3.61 1.20
CA LEU A 65 2.97 -2.62 1.92
C LEU A 65 3.20 -2.69 3.42
N VAL A 66 3.24 -3.90 3.99
CA VAL A 66 3.53 -4.12 5.41
C VAL A 66 4.91 -3.59 5.77
N GLY A 67 5.93 -3.90 4.97
CA GLY A 67 7.29 -3.39 5.19
C GLY A 67 7.38 -1.87 5.17
N ASN A 68 6.70 -1.23 4.22
CA ASN A 68 6.67 0.23 4.12
C ASN A 68 5.93 0.90 5.28
N ALA A 69 4.79 0.37 5.69
CA ALA A 69 4.05 0.91 6.82
C ALA A 69 4.79 0.75 8.16
N GLN A 70 5.56 -0.33 8.31
CA GLN A 70 6.45 -0.52 9.47
C GLN A 70 7.67 0.40 9.46
N ALA A 71 8.10 0.84 8.27
CA ALA A 71 9.20 1.79 8.10
C ALA A 71 8.73 3.25 8.17
N ALA A 72 7.43 3.52 7.99
CA ALA A 72 6.87 4.85 8.06
C ALA A 72 7.05 5.47 9.47
N GLY A 73 7.40 6.75 9.49
CA GLY A 73 7.80 7.48 10.68
C GLY A 73 9.24 7.17 11.10
N GLY A 74 9.49 7.18 12.42
CA GLY A 74 10.80 6.93 13.01
C GLY A 74 11.25 8.03 13.96
N GLY A 75 12.06 7.66 14.95
CA GLY A 75 12.57 8.59 15.96
C GLY A 75 11.44 9.31 16.69
N ALA A 76 11.29 10.61 16.43
CA ALA A 76 10.27 11.46 17.02
C ALA A 76 8.91 11.42 16.27
N VAL A 77 8.88 10.98 15.01
CA VAL A 77 7.64 10.82 14.23
C VAL A 77 7.04 9.47 14.55
N ARG A 78 5.84 9.48 15.14
CA ARG A 78 5.14 8.27 15.57
C ARG A 78 4.36 7.65 14.41
N PRO A 79 4.13 6.33 14.40
CA PRO A 79 3.41 5.68 13.30
C PRO A 79 2.02 6.27 13.03
N TRP A 80 1.25 6.63 14.04
CA TRP A 80 -0.09 7.25 13.86
C TRP A 80 -0.04 8.67 13.29
N THR A 81 1.11 9.35 13.35
CA THR A 81 1.34 10.65 12.73
C THR A 81 1.89 10.55 11.30
N ALA A 82 2.40 9.36 10.95
CA ALA A 82 3.07 9.09 9.69
C ALA A 82 2.19 8.41 8.65
N LEU A 83 0.92 8.12 8.96
CA LEU A 83 0.03 7.35 8.09
C LEU A 83 -1.27 8.13 7.89
N TRP A 84 -1.73 8.21 6.65
CA TRP A 84 -2.94 8.93 6.29
C TRP A 84 -3.75 8.19 5.24
N ARG A 85 -5.04 7.95 5.49
CA ARG A 85 -5.92 7.27 4.53
C ARG A 85 -6.93 8.26 3.95
N GLU A 86 -7.02 8.32 2.64
CA GLU A 86 -8.13 8.99 1.96
C GLU A 86 -9.07 7.91 1.41
N GLU A 87 -10.23 7.77 2.05
CA GLU A 87 -11.26 6.79 1.66
C GLU A 87 -12.07 7.32 0.47
N ALA A 88 -12.22 6.50 -0.57
CA ALA A 88 -13.01 6.82 -1.76
C ALA A 88 -12.73 8.23 -2.34
N CYS A 89 -11.46 8.61 -2.33
CA CYS A 89 -11.00 9.99 -2.53
C CYS A 89 -11.37 10.63 -3.88
N GLY A 90 -11.58 11.94 -3.88
CA GLY A 90 -11.57 12.79 -5.07
C GLY A 90 -10.19 13.01 -5.71
N THR A 91 -10.14 13.86 -6.75
CA THR A 91 -8.88 14.30 -7.34
C THR A 91 -8.14 15.23 -6.38
N ARG A 92 -6.81 15.08 -6.26
CA ARG A 92 -5.97 15.97 -5.44
C ARG A 92 -4.65 16.21 -6.16
N ASN A 93 -4.38 17.46 -6.51
CA ASN A 93 -3.10 17.91 -7.06
C ASN A 93 -2.52 16.97 -8.13
N GLY A 94 -3.26 16.76 -9.22
CA GLY A 94 -2.84 15.84 -10.29
C GLY A 94 -3.13 14.35 -10.03
N LEU A 95 -3.29 13.92 -8.78
CA LEU A 95 -3.66 12.54 -8.46
C LEU A 95 -5.12 12.23 -8.87
N PRO A 96 -5.38 11.07 -9.49
CA PRO A 96 -6.71 10.70 -9.98
C PRO A 96 -7.68 10.38 -8.83
N THR A 97 -8.98 10.37 -9.11
CA THR A 97 -9.99 9.89 -8.14
C THR A 97 -9.74 8.41 -7.80
N CYS A 98 -10.01 8.03 -6.55
CA CYS A 98 -9.75 6.67 -6.10
C CYS A 98 -10.79 5.65 -6.60
N ALA A 99 -11.87 6.04 -7.29
CA ALA A 99 -12.90 5.14 -7.82
C ALA A 99 -13.41 4.03 -6.85
N GLY A 100 -13.45 4.33 -5.55
CA GLY A 100 -13.82 3.40 -4.47
C GLY A 100 -12.65 2.68 -3.79
N SER A 101 -11.44 2.71 -4.35
CA SER A 101 -10.20 2.40 -3.64
C SER A 101 -9.85 3.47 -2.60
N ASP A 102 -8.86 3.16 -1.79
CA ASP A 102 -8.22 4.10 -0.88
C ASP A 102 -6.93 4.65 -1.49
N ARG A 103 -6.52 5.81 -0.99
CA ARG A 103 -5.18 6.35 -1.15
C ARG A 103 -4.51 6.41 0.22
N LEU A 104 -3.24 6.02 0.29
CA LEU A 104 -2.46 5.97 1.52
C LEU A 104 -1.25 6.89 1.40
N THR A 105 -1.16 7.90 2.25
CA THR A 105 0.06 8.70 2.39
C THR A 105 0.85 8.21 3.59
N LEU A 106 2.14 7.96 3.37
CA LEU A 106 3.12 7.55 4.38
C LEU A 106 4.14 8.69 4.53
N LEU A 107 4.61 8.96 5.73
CA LEU A 107 5.69 9.91 5.98
C LEU A 107 6.97 9.13 6.31
N ASP A 108 7.99 9.28 5.48
CA ASP A 108 9.30 8.75 5.79
C ASP A 108 10.17 9.87 6.40
N VAL A 109 10.82 9.61 7.54
CA VAL A 109 11.76 10.58 8.12
C VAL A 109 12.97 10.71 7.21
N ASP A 110 13.36 11.94 6.88
CA ASP A 110 14.53 12.18 6.04
C ASP A 110 15.82 11.85 6.82
N PRO A 111 16.56 10.78 6.46
CA PRO A 111 17.73 10.37 7.23
C PRO A 111 18.91 11.33 7.05
N ALA A 112 18.89 12.19 6.02
CA ALA A 112 19.94 13.19 5.81
C ALA A 112 19.79 14.38 6.75
N ARG A 113 18.66 14.51 7.46
CA ARG A 113 18.31 15.67 8.29
C ARG A 113 17.98 15.21 9.70
N ALA A 114 18.86 15.50 10.65
CA ALA A 114 18.63 15.20 12.04
C ALA A 114 17.40 15.95 12.59
N ALA A 115 16.72 15.35 13.56
CA ALA A 115 15.64 16.01 14.30
C ALA A 115 16.21 17.14 15.17
N CYS A 116 15.51 18.29 15.19
CA CYS A 116 16.03 19.52 15.78
C CYS A 116 15.15 20.05 16.92
N PRO A 117 15.69 20.29 18.13
CA PRO A 117 14.88 20.75 19.26
C PRO A 117 14.27 22.12 19.01
N ILE A 118 12.98 22.29 19.31
CA ILE A 118 12.27 23.57 19.14
C ILE A 118 12.57 24.47 20.35
N THR A 119 13.15 25.64 20.14
CA THR A 119 13.45 26.63 21.20
C THR A 119 12.42 27.74 21.27
N ALA A 120 11.88 28.16 20.13
CA ALA A 120 10.79 29.12 20.04
C ALA A 120 9.93 28.81 18.82
N LEU A 121 8.64 29.14 18.91
CA LEU A 121 7.69 28.84 17.84
C LEU A 121 6.58 29.89 17.81
N THR A 122 6.34 30.42 16.61
CA THR A 122 5.24 31.33 16.27
C THR A 122 4.38 30.69 15.18
N ASN A 123 3.29 31.34 14.77
CA ASN A 123 2.41 30.82 13.73
C ASN A 123 3.10 30.60 12.38
N THR A 124 4.17 31.34 12.09
CA THR A 124 4.83 31.35 10.78
C THR A 124 6.32 31.11 10.86
N VAL A 125 6.91 30.94 12.05
CA VAL A 125 8.35 30.73 12.21
C VAL A 125 8.61 29.78 13.37
N VAL A 126 9.40 28.73 13.12
CA VAL A 126 10.02 27.89 14.15
C VAL A 126 11.49 28.25 14.29
N THR A 127 11.95 28.42 15.53
CA THR A 127 13.37 28.54 15.88
C THR A 127 13.83 27.25 16.52
N VAL A 128 14.92 26.68 16.02
CA VAL A 128 15.47 25.43 16.54
C VAL A 128 16.82 25.65 17.21
N GLN A 129 17.17 24.76 18.14
CA GLN A 129 18.50 24.73 18.72
C GLN A 129 19.48 24.13 17.72
N GLN A 130 20.56 24.86 17.42
CA GLN A 130 21.66 24.29 16.67
C GLN A 130 22.37 23.25 17.54
N ASN A 131 22.56 22.05 17.01
CA ASN A 131 23.37 21.03 17.65
C ASN A 131 24.83 21.51 17.78
N ALA A 132 25.58 20.95 18.72
CA ALA A 132 26.97 21.35 18.97
C ALA A 132 27.89 21.15 17.75
N ASP A 133 27.52 20.26 16.83
CA ASP A 133 28.20 19.99 15.56
C ASP A 133 27.69 20.86 14.38
N GLY A 134 26.67 21.69 14.60
CA GLY A 134 26.07 22.55 13.58
C GLY A 134 24.94 21.93 12.75
N SER A 135 24.75 20.60 12.83
CA SER A 135 23.94 19.75 11.92
C SER A 135 22.50 20.25 11.69
N CYS A 136 21.83 20.75 12.73
CA CYS A 136 20.43 21.16 12.61
C CYS A 136 20.14 22.28 11.60
N CYS A 137 21.13 23.11 11.32
CA CYS A 137 20.95 24.27 10.45
C CYS A 137 21.74 24.08 9.18
N SER A 138 22.99 23.59 9.27
CA SER A 138 23.84 23.35 8.11
C SER A 138 23.27 22.26 7.19
N ASP A 139 22.71 21.19 7.75
CA ASP A 139 22.17 20.08 6.95
C ASP A 139 20.84 20.50 6.28
N TRP A 140 20.24 21.57 6.80
CA TRP A 140 19.00 22.17 6.32
C TRP A 140 19.22 23.44 5.49
N SER A 141 20.45 23.95 5.39
CA SER A 141 20.79 25.19 4.68
C SER A 141 21.81 25.02 3.55
N ALA A 142 22.46 23.85 3.43
CA ALA A 142 23.38 23.49 2.35
C ALA A 142 22.80 23.64 0.94
N THR A 143 22.87 24.86 0.39
CA THR A 143 22.44 25.22 -0.96
C THR A 143 22.82 24.13 -1.96
N PRO A 144 21.88 23.56 -2.73
CA PRO A 144 22.22 22.55 -3.71
C PRO A 144 23.31 23.08 -4.64
N THR A 145 24.40 22.33 -4.78
CA THR A 145 25.54 22.71 -5.63
C THR A 145 25.17 22.81 -7.11
N SER A 146 23.94 22.45 -7.49
CA SER A 146 23.42 22.41 -8.86
C SER A 146 22.70 23.69 -9.33
N GLY A 147 22.55 24.73 -8.51
CA GLY A 147 21.94 26.00 -8.97
C GLY A 147 20.44 25.93 -9.26
N ALA A 148 19.76 24.86 -8.85
CA ALA A 148 18.31 24.86 -8.72
C ALA A 148 17.91 25.81 -7.58
N ALA A 149 16.82 26.55 -7.76
CA ALA A 149 16.24 27.39 -6.72
C ALA A 149 16.07 26.59 -5.41
N ASN A 150 16.19 27.26 -4.27
CA ASN A 150 16.27 26.70 -2.93
C ASN A 150 15.39 25.44 -2.74
N GLN A 151 16.00 24.25 -2.74
CA GLN A 151 15.34 22.94 -2.51
C GLN A 151 14.81 22.76 -1.06
N TYR A 152 14.59 23.86 -0.36
CA TYR A 152 14.10 23.96 1.02
C TYR A 152 12.74 24.64 1.08
N ASP A 153 12.49 25.52 0.10
CA ASP A 153 11.17 26.05 -0.11
C ASP A 153 10.32 24.82 -0.42
N ASP A 154 9.28 24.63 0.37
CA ASP A 154 8.29 23.58 0.22
C ASP A 154 8.57 22.21 0.87
N MET A 155 9.65 22.05 1.65
CA MET A 155 9.90 20.79 2.38
C MET A 155 8.88 20.55 3.52
N PRO A 156 8.23 19.37 3.58
CA PRO A 156 7.33 19.01 4.68
C PRO A 156 8.06 18.73 6.00
N LEU A 157 7.59 19.38 7.05
CA LEU A 157 8.09 19.30 8.41
C LEU A 157 7.02 18.75 9.35
N VAL A 158 7.40 17.84 10.22
CA VAL A 158 6.57 17.44 11.38
C VAL A 158 7.16 18.08 12.62
N LEU A 159 6.37 18.94 13.27
CA LEU A 159 6.69 19.50 14.57
C LEU A 159 5.99 18.64 15.61
N VAL A 160 6.74 18.06 16.53
CA VAL A 160 6.23 17.06 17.48
C VAL A 160 6.70 17.34 18.90
N ARG A 161 5.80 17.19 19.87
CA ARG A 161 6.11 17.17 21.29
C ARG A 161 5.14 16.24 22.02
N ASP A 162 5.67 15.27 22.74
CA ASP A 162 4.89 14.28 23.47
C ASP A 162 3.92 13.54 22.53
N ASP A 163 2.60 13.72 22.69
CA ASP A 163 1.53 13.18 21.83
C ASP A 163 0.95 14.21 20.84
N ARG A 164 1.43 15.45 20.88
CA ARG A 164 1.00 16.54 20.01
C ARG A 164 1.91 16.66 18.83
N TRP A 165 1.32 16.91 17.68
CA TRP A 165 2.07 17.04 16.45
C TRP A 165 1.32 17.93 15.48
N ILE A 166 2.06 18.47 14.53
CA ILE A 166 1.46 19.19 13.41
C ILE A 166 2.41 19.15 12.21
N MET A 167 1.83 19.03 11.02
CA MET A 167 2.60 19.15 9.79
C MET A 167 2.58 20.58 9.27
N ARG A 168 3.73 21.05 8.83
CA ARG A 168 3.93 22.36 8.23
C ARG A 168 4.88 22.22 7.06
N GLN A 169 4.86 23.20 6.18
CA GLN A 169 5.77 23.28 5.06
C GLN A 169 6.79 24.39 5.34
N ALA A 170 8.06 24.10 5.07
CA ALA A 170 9.13 25.07 5.22
C ALA A 170 9.06 26.09 4.07
N THR A 171 9.10 27.38 4.36
CA THR A 171 9.05 28.43 3.31
C THR A 171 10.34 29.23 3.18
N GLN A 172 11.18 29.21 4.20
CA GLN A 172 12.48 29.88 4.20
C GLN A 172 13.32 29.33 5.34
N ALA A 173 14.62 29.10 5.14
CA ALA A 173 15.57 28.81 6.20
C ALA A 173 16.51 30.00 6.44
N THR A 174 16.76 30.34 7.71
CA THR A 174 17.80 31.28 8.14
C THR A 174 18.75 30.57 9.07
N GLU A 175 20.06 30.69 8.87
CA GLU A 175 21.06 29.96 9.68
C GLU A 175 21.30 30.58 11.06
N VAL A 176 21.27 31.92 11.16
CA VAL A 176 21.64 32.66 12.38
C VAL A 176 20.62 33.78 12.68
N PRO A 177 19.70 33.59 13.64
CA PRO A 177 19.41 32.34 14.36
C PRO A 177 18.80 31.28 13.43
N CYS A 178 18.91 30.01 13.83
CA CYS A 178 18.38 28.90 13.06
C CYS A 178 16.85 28.89 13.06
N GLN A 179 16.27 29.35 11.97
CA GLN A 179 14.84 29.59 11.84
C GLN A 179 14.30 29.05 10.53
N PHE A 180 13.10 28.46 10.60
CA PHE A 180 12.33 28.07 9.43
C PHE A 180 11.02 28.84 9.39
N GLY A 181 10.74 29.50 8.26
CA GLY A 181 9.41 29.96 7.91
C GLY A 181 8.47 28.77 7.76
N LEU A 182 7.23 28.90 8.22
CA LEU A 182 6.21 27.87 8.22
C LEU A 182 4.99 28.34 7.43
N SER A 183 4.52 27.50 6.52
CA SER A 183 3.19 27.57 5.91
C SER A 183 2.38 26.31 6.24
N ALA A 184 1.06 26.37 5.97
CA ALA A 184 0.25 25.16 5.92
C ALA A 184 0.74 24.28 4.75
N VAL A 185 0.65 22.96 4.91
CA VAL A 185 1.02 22.02 3.84
C VAL A 185 -0.08 22.04 2.79
N SER A 186 0.17 22.68 1.65
CA SER A 186 -0.83 22.86 0.59
C SER A 186 -1.30 21.52 -0.02
N HIS A 187 -0.44 20.50 -0.06
CA HIS A 187 -0.75 19.24 -0.74
C HIS A 187 -1.43 18.16 0.12
N LEU A 188 -1.45 18.34 1.44
CA LEU A 188 -2.23 17.50 2.35
C LEU A 188 -3.59 18.10 2.71
N ASP A 189 -3.82 19.36 2.33
CA ASP A 189 -5.09 20.06 2.50
C ASP A 189 -6.05 19.60 1.39
N ALA A 190 -6.44 18.32 1.44
CA ALA A 190 -7.52 17.84 0.60
C ALA A 190 -8.78 18.62 0.96
N THR A 191 -9.42 19.24 -0.04
CA THR A 191 -10.73 19.88 0.10
C THR A 191 -11.86 18.89 0.45
N GLU A 192 -11.57 17.59 0.45
CA GLU A 192 -12.41 16.52 0.98
C GLU A 192 -11.88 16.07 2.34
N PRO A 193 -12.72 15.59 3.28
CA PRO A 193 -12.28 15.17 4.61
C PRO A 193 -11.36 13.96 4.50
N ALA A 194 -10.08 14.20 4.24
CA ALA A 194 -9.04 13.21 4.37
C ALA A 194 -9.05 12.83 5.84
N THR A 195 -9.52 11.63 6.15
CA THR A 195 -9.54 11.16 7.53
C THR A 195 -8.10 10.77 7.82
N PRO A 196 -7.39 11.47 8.70
CA PRO A 196 -6.08 10.99 9.08
C PRO A 196 -6.19 9.54 9.59
N ALA A 197 -5.08 8.85 9.84
CA ALA A 197 -5.11 7.70 10.78
C ALA A 197 -5.42 8.16 12.23
N VAL A 198 -6.18 9.24 12.38
CA VAL A 198 -6.58 9.90 13.61
C VAL A 198 -8.02 9.49 13.84
N GLY A 199 -8.27 8.97 15.03
CA GLY A 199 -9.62 8.74 15.45
C GLY A 199 -10.30 10.09 15.60
N THR A 200 -11.45 10.27 14.95
CA THR A 200 -12.28 11.49 15.03
C THR A 200 -12.87 11.74 16.43
N GLY A 201 -12.25 11.17 17.48
CA GLY A 201 -12.73 11.14 18.86
C GLY A 201 -12.68 12.49 19.53
N ASP A 202 -11.53 13.17 19.56
CA ASP A 202 -11.38 14.42 20.30
C ASP A 202 -10.42 15.36 19.55
N GLY A 203 -10.92 16.46 18.99
CA GLY A 203 -10.17 17.46 18.20
C GLY A 203 -9.14 18.29 18.99
N GLU A 204 -8.34 17.67 19.86
CA GLU A 204 -7.41 18.35 20.79
C GLU A 204 -5.92 18.10 20.52
N ARG A 205 -5.54 17.46 19.41
CA ARG A 205 -4.13 17.07 19.16
C ARG A 205 -3.35 17.93 18.18
N GLU A 206 -4.02 18.61 17.26
CA GLU A 206 -3.44 19.86 16.76
C GLU A 206 -3.36 20.79 17.97
N PRO A 207 -2.16 21.23 18.35
CA PRO A 207 -2.03 22.06 19.52
C PRO A 207 -2.83 23.35 19.30
N THR A 208 -3.74 23.66 20.22
CA THR A 208 -4.55 24.91 20.18
C THR A 208 -3.71 26.17 20.06
N SER A 209 -2.43 26.08 20.42
CA SER A 209 -1.39 27.05 20.06
C SER A 209 -0.08 26.34 19.74
N LEU A 210 0.60 26.76 18.67
CA LEU A 210 1.88 26.16 18.29
C LEU A 210 2.95 26.26 19.39
N SER A 211 2.89 27.26 20.27
CA SER A 211 3.82 27.39 21.41
C SER A 211 3.83 26.19 22.34
N ALA A 212 2.77 25.36 22.35
CA ALA A 212 2.76 24.10 23.08
C ALA A 212 3.84 23.11 22.63
N LEU A 213 4.34 23.22 21.39
CA LEU A 213 5.38 22.36 20.83
C LEU A 213 6.81 22.80 21.18
N VAL A 214 6.99 23.94 21.87
CA VAL A 214 8.32 24.38 22.33
C VAL A 214 8.92 23.36 23.30
N GLY A 215 10.18 22.99 23.09
CA GLY A 215 10.83 21.86 23.78
C GLY A 215 10.61 20.50 23.09
N GLY A 216 9.79 20.46 22.04
CA GLY A 216 9.65 19.32 21.13
C GLY A 216 10.76 19.26 20.07
N SER A 217 10.47 18.65 18.93
CA SER A 217 11.40 18.50 17.81
C SER A 217 10.74 18.86 16.48
N VAL A 218 11.52 19.43 15.57
CA VAL A 218 11.21 19.54 14.14
C VAL A 218 11.88 18.36 13.44
N VAL A 219 11.12 17.67 12.60
CA VAL A 219 11.61 16.54 11.81
C VAL A 219 11.26 16.78 10.35
N ALA A 220 12.26 16.72 9.47
CA ALA A 220 12.02 16.72 8.03
C ALA A 220 11.44 15.37 7.63
N VAL A 221 10.36 15.38 6.86
CA VAL A 221 9.72 14.17 6.35
C VAL A 221 9.54 14.26 4.84
N ARG A 222 9.47 13.10 4.21
CA ARG A 222 9.14 12.96 2.80
C ARG A 222 7.81 12.22 2.70
N PRO A 223 6.71 12.91 2.35
CA PRO A 223 5.46 12.25 2.10
C PRO A 223 5.57 11.41 0.84
N ARG A 224 4.95 10.24 0.88
CA ARG A 224 4.79 9.37 -0.29
C ARG A 224 3.37 8.86 -0.31
N THR A 225 2.77 8.86 -1.49
CA THR A 225 1.36 8.52 -1.63
C THR A 225 1.19 7.30 -2.53
N LEU A 226 0.58 6.26 -1.99
CA LEU A 226 0.17 5.06 -2.72
C LEU A 226 -1.28 5.20 -3.18
N PHE A 227 -1.54 4.96 -4.46
CA PHE A 227 -2.88 5.02 -5.03
C PHE A 227 -3.00 4.07 -6.23
N VAL A 228 -4.23 3.70 -6.60
CA VAL A 228 -4.49 2.85 -7.76
C VAL A 228 -4.80 3.71 -8.99
N ASP A 229 -4.03 3.53 -10.05
CA ASP A 229 -4.46 3.91 -11.39
C ASP A 229 -5.43 2.85 -11.92
N HIS A 230 -6.72 3.21 -11.96
CA HIS A 230 -7.78 2.32 -12.41
C HIS A 230 -7.87 2.17 -13.94
N VAL A 231 -7.21 3.03 -14.71
CA VAL A 231 -7.13 2.91 -16.17
C VAL A 231 -6.15 1.80 -16.52
N ASP A 232 -4.91 1.91 -16.03
CA ASP A 232 -3.84 0.95 -16.31
C ASP A 232 -3.81 -0.25 -15.35
N ARG A 233 -4.61 -0.23 -14.28
CA ARG A 233 -4.68 -1.25 -13.22
C ARG A 233 -3.34 -1.43 -12.53
N ARG A 234 -2.77 -0.33 -12.05
CA ARG A 234 -1.46 -0.30 -11.39
C ARG A 234 -1.58 0.33 -10.01
N LEU A 235 -0.85 -0.20 -9.04
CA LEU A 235 -0.56 0.56 -7.82
C LEU A 235 0.62 1.48 -8.13
N MET A 236 0.38 2.76 -7.98
CA MET A 236 1.33 3.84 -8.19
C MET A 236 1.79 4.37 -6.84
N GLU A 237 3.00 4.91 -6.83
CA GLU A 237 3.58 5.68 -5.74
C GLU A 237 3.96 7.04 -6.30
N TRP A 238 3.60 8.11 -5.59
CA TRP A 238 3.98 9.48 -5.91
C TRP A 238 4.81 10.06 -4.76
N TYR A 239 5.83 10.83 -5.13
CA TYR A 239 6.66 11.64 -4.23
C TYR A 239 6.75 13.05 -4.81
N ASP A 240 6.47 14.05 -3.99
CA ASP A 240 6.68 15.46 -4.32
C ASP A 240 8.19 15.77 -4.23
N GLU A 241 8.94 15.57 -5.31
CA GLU A 241 10.40 15.71 -5.34
C GLU A 241 10.80 17.18 -5.48
N ASP A 242 10.03 17.97 -6.22
CA ASP A 242 10.28 19.40 -6.41
C ASP A 242 9.56 20.33 -5.42
N GLY A 243 8.58 19.80 -4.66
CA GLY A 243 7.88 20.51 -3.61
C GLY A 243 6.70 21.35 -4.11
N ASP A 244 6.36 21.31 -5.39
CA ASP A 244 5.27 22.12 -5.94
C ASP A 244 3.87 21.61 -5.52
N GLY A 245 3.83 20.42 -4.91
CA GLY A 245 2.64 19.78 -4.37
C GLY A 245 1.74 19.16 -5.41
N THR A 246 2.16 19.09 -6.68
CA THR A 246 1.43 18.57 -7.84
C THR A 246 2.08 17.29 -8.36
N ALA A 247 1.27 16.29 -8.69
CA ALA A 247 1.78 15.05 -9.22
C ALA A 247 2.20 15.18 -10.69
N ASP A 248 3.50 15.10 -10.93
CA ASP A 248 4.10 15.04 -12.26
C ASP A 248 4.38 13.61 -12.74
N ASP A 249 4.61 13.43 -14.04
CA ASP A 249 4.80 12.12 -14.67
C ASP A 249 6.13 11.45 -14.27
N ASP A 250 7.17 12.23 -13.96
CA ASP A 250 8.49 11.75 -13.53
C ASP A 250 8.60 11.51 -12.03
N GLU A 251 7.65 12.02 -11.25
CA GLU A 251 7.51 11.81 -9.81
C GLU A 251 6.70 10.58 -9.42
N GLN A 252 6.12 9.91 -10.42
CA GLN A 252 5.27 8.75 -10.24
C GLN A 252 5.99 7.45 -10.60
N ARG A 253 5.88 6.46 -9.73
CA ARG A 253 6.47 5.14 -9.91
C ARG A 253 5.43 4.04 -9.86
N VAL A 254 5.46 3.14 -10.84
CA VAL A 254 4.69 1.89 -10.78
C VAL A 254 5.28 0.98 -9.71
N VAL A 255 4.52 0.72 -8.65
CA VAL A 255 4.88 -0.26 -7.61
C VAL A 255 4.52 -1.66 -8.07
N PHE A 256 3.29 -1.83 -8.57
CA PHE A 256 2.74 -3.12 -8.95
C PHE A 256 1.74 -3.00 -10.09
N SER A 257 1.68 -4.01 -10.95
CA SER A 257 0.72 -4.09 -12.07
C SER A 257 -0.36 -5.13 -11.81
N GLY A 258 -1.52 -4.96 -12.44
CA GLY A 258 -2.65 -5.87 -12.24
C GLY A 258 -3.34 -5.67 -10.89
N VAL A 259 -3.32 -4.45 -10.34
CA VAL A 259 -4.04 -4.08 -9.12
C VAL A 259 -5.37 -3.45 -9.51
N TYR A 260 -6.47 -4.02 -9.01
CA TYR A 260 -7.82 -3.60 -9.34
C TYR A 260 -8.49 -2.82 -8.20
N ASP A 261 -8.08 -3.09 -6.96
CA ASP A 261 -8.55 -2.42 -5.77
C ASP A 261 -7.46 -2.43 -4.68
N PHE A 262 -7.39 -1.35 -3.91
CA PHE A 262 -6.51 -1.17 -2.77
C PHE A 262 -7.32 -0.52 -1.64
N GLN A 263 -7.27 -1.12 -0.46
CA GLN A 263 -8.04 -0.71 0.72
C GLN A 263 -7.13 -0.76 1.94
N VAL A 264 -7.34 0.16 2.88
CA VAL A 264 -6.55 0.30 4.10
C VAL A 264 -7.48 0.38 5.30
N ALA A 265 -7.31 -0.52 6.25
CA ALA A 265 -8.00 -0.45 7.54
C ALA A 265 -7.02 -0.16 8.67
N PHE A 266 -7.43 0.64 9.65
CA PHE A 266 -6.63 1.00 10.81
C PHE A 266 -7.16 0.35 12.08
N GLY A 267 -6.33 -0.42 12.77
CA GLY A 267 -6.70 -1.15 13.98
C GLY A 267 -6.27 -0.41 15.25
N TYR A 268 -7.24 -0.02 16.07
CA TYR A 268 -7.04 0.74 17.32
C TYR A 268 -7.45 -0.07 18.54
N ASP A 269 -6.56 -0.12 19.52
CA ASP A 269 -6.81 -0.73 20.82
C ASP A 269 -7.48 0.29 21.74
N GLY A 270 -8.72 0.66 21.38
CA GLY A 270 -9.58 1.55 22.15
C GLY A 270 -10.15 0.86 23.40
N ALA A 271 -11.04 1.53 24.15
CA ALA A 271 -11.58 0.99 25.40
C ALA A 271 -12.14 -0.45 25.23
N PRO A 272 -11.67 -1.44 26.02
CA PRO A 272 -11.01 -1.32 27.32
C PRO A 272 -9.47 -1.25 27.29
N GLU A 273 -8.84 -1.04 26.14
CA GLU A 273 -7.38 -0.93 25.95
C GLU A 273 -6.62 -2.15 26.47
N ASN A 274 -7.07 -3.34 26.04
CA ASN A 274 -6.59 -4.61 26.56
C ASN A 274 -5.42 -5.19 25.74
N GLY A 275 -4.93 -4.47 24.74
CA GLY A 275 -3.85 -4.88 23.85
C GLY A 275 -4.27 -5.84 22.75
N ARG A 276 -5.58 -6.12 22.58
CA ARG A 276 -6.10 -7.02 21.56
C ARG A 276 -7.02 -6.23 20.65
N LEU A 277 -6.80 -6.37 19.33
CA LEU A 277 -7.71 -5.85 18.33
C LEU A 277 -8.81 -6.89 18.03
N VAL A 278 -10.05 -6.51 18.20
CA VAL A 278 -11.24 -7.26 17.83
C VAL A 278 -11.62 -6.87 16.40
N GLU A 279 -11.36 -7.80 15.47
CA GLU A 279 -11.87 -7.71 14.10
C GLU A 279 -13.23 -8.42 14.04
N GLY A 280 -14.28 -7.68 13.70
CA GLY A 280 -15.63 -8.20 13.61
C GLY A 280 -16.35 -7.72 12.35
N PRO A 281 -17.50 -8.31 12.00
CA PRO A 281 -18.34 -7.80 10.91
C PRO A 281 -19.16 -6.57 11.32
N SER A 282 -18.89 -5.97 12.47
CA SER A 282 -19.67 -4.87 13.05
C SER A 282 -18.98 -3.54 12.83
N THR A 283 -19.75 -2.49 12.57
CA THR A 283 -19.27 -1.11 12.39
C THR A 283 -18.73 -0.44 13.66
N THR A 284 -18.65 -1.17 14.77
CA THR A 284 -18.23 -0.71 16.09
C THR A 284 -17.06 -1.55 16.61
N ASP A 285 -16.36 -2.24 15.72
CA ASP A 285 -15.20 -3.01 16.10
C ASP A 285 -13.97 -2.08 16.27
N GLU A 286 -12.81 -2.67 16.48
CA GLU A 286 -11.58 -1.91 16.71
C GLU A 286 -10.85 -1.56 15.41
N TRP A 287 -11.55 -1.61 14.27
CA TRP A 287 -10.99 -1.33 12.96
C TRP A 287 -11.76 -0.23 12.25
N LEU A 288 -11.05 0.79 11.81
CA LEU A 288 -11.61 1.83 10.95
C LEU A 288 -11.40 1.45 9.49
N GLY A 289 -12.49 1.34 8.73
CA GLY A 289 -12.51 1.07 7.29
C GLY A 289 -12.29 -0.39 6.91
N ASN A 290 -12.53 -1.33 7.83
CA ASN A 290 -12.62 -2.75 7.47
C ASN A 290 -14.00 -3.11 6.91
N VAL A 291 -15.07 -2.41 7.34
CA VAL A 291 -16.43 -2.51 6.84
C VAL A 291 -17.03 -1.13 6.56
N ALA A 292 -18.10 -1.11 5.76
CA ALA A 292 -18.70 0.15 5.31
C ALA A 292 -19.33 0.89 6.49
N ALA A 293 -19.09 2.20 6.57
CA ALA A 293 -19.56 3.07 7.65
C ALA A 293 -19.02 2.68 9.04
N ASP A 294 -17.81 2.12 9.09
CA ASP A 294 -17.09 1.97 10.35
C ASP A 294 -16.95 3.30 11.07
N ALA A 295 -17.10 3.22 12.38
CA ALA A 295 -16.76 4.28 13.29
C ALA A 295 -15.92 3.70 14.43
N LEU A 296 -14.93 4.47 14.86
CA LEU A 296 -14.14 4.06 16.01
C LEU A 296 -14.98 4.05 17.29
N PRO A 297 -14.70 3.12 18.22
CA PRO A 297 -15.31 3.14 19.53
C PRO A 297 -15.11 4.50 20.22
N ALA A 298 -16.10 4.96 20.99
CA ALA A 298 -16.01 6.21 21.72
C ALA A 298 -14.79 6.22 22.67
N GLY A 299 -14.04 7.33 22.68
CA GLY A 299 -12.81 7.45 23.48
C GLY A 299 -11.57 6.81 22.85
N THR A 300 -11.66 6.28 21.63
CA THR A 300 -10.48 5.86 20.86
C THR A 300 -9.64 7.07 20.46
N ARG A 301 -8.33 6.98 20.68
CA ARG A 301 -7.34 8.02 20.43
C ARG A 301 -6.30 7.54 19.42
N ASP A 302 -5.59 8.45 18.77
CA ASP A 302 -4.61 8.07 17.72
C ASP A 302 -3.44 7.25 18.27
N ASP A 303 -3.06 7.48 19.53
CA ASP A 303 -2.02 6.71 20.21
C ASP A 303 -2.51 5.30 20.60
N HIS A 304 -3.79 4.99 20.36
CA HIS A 304 -4.33 3.63 20.39
C HIS A 304 -4.14 2.89 19.07
N LEU A 305 -3.70 3.54 17.99
CA LEU A 305 -3.39 2.84 16.75
C LEU A 305 -2.28 1.80 17.01
N ARG A 306 -2.59 0.53 16.72
CA ARG A 306 -1.67 -0.61 16.90
C ARG A 306 -1.30 -1.26 15.59
N MET A 307 -2.19 -1.20 14.61
CA MET A 307 -2.06 -2.00 13.40
C MET A 307 -2.62 -1.28 12.19
N VAL A 308 -2.06 -1.56 11.03
CA VAL A 308 -2.66 -1.23 9.74
C VAL A 308 -2.87 -2.52 8.97
N SER A 309 -4.00 -2.64 8.31
CA SER A 309 -4.33 -3.75 7.43
C SER A 309 -4.43 -3.26 6.00
N PHE A 310 -3.87 -4.03 5.08
CA PHE A 310 -3.87 -3.76 3.65
C PHE A 310 -4.67 -4.84 2.95
N GLY A 311 -5.66 -4.43 2.18
CA GLY A 311 -6.48 -5.29 1.35
C GLY A 311 -6.22 -4.93 -0.10
N VAL A 312 -5.74 -5.87 -0.89
CA VAL A 312 -5.48 -5.68 -2.32
C VAL A 312 -6.24 -6.71 -3.12
N VAL A 313 -6.86 -6.29 -4.23
CA VAL A 313 -7.39 -7.22 -5.22
C VAL A 313 -6.50 -7.14 -6.45
N THR A 314 -5.79 -8.22 -6.73
CA THR A 314 -4.93 -8.35 -7.91
C THR A 314 -5.60 -9.24 -8.95
N GLY A 315 -5.17 -9.17 -10.21
CA GLY A 315 -5.66 -10.08 -11.23
C GLY A 315 -4.84 -10.15 -12.51
N VAL A 316 -4.98 -11.29 -13.19
CA VAL A 316 -4.35 -11.54 -14.50
C VAL A 316 -5.41 -11.93 -15.52
N ARG A 317 -5.22 -11.54 -16.79
CA ARG A 317 -6.09 -12.00 -17.87
C ARG A 317 -5.92 -13.50 -18.10
N PHE A 318 -7.02 -14.22 -18.07
CA PHE A 318 -7.15 -15.63 -18.40
C PHE A 318 -8.54 -15.87 -19.02
N VAL A 319 -8.57 -16.17 -20.32
CA VAL A 319 -9.80 -16.23 -21.15
C VAL A 319 -10.88 -17.13 -20.54
N ASP A 320 -10.47 -18.25 -19.94
CA ASP A 320 -11.38 -19.24 -19.35
C ASP A 320 -11.54 -19.06 -17.82
N ALA A 321 -11.29 -17.85 -17.29
CA ALA A 321 -11.41 -17.60 -15.85
C ALA A 321 -12.87 -17.79 -15.41
N PRO A 322 -13.12 -18.55 -14.33
CA PRO A 322 -14.46 -18.69 -13.78
C PRO A 322 -14.94 -17.33 -13.25
N VAL A 323 -16.27 -17.15 -13.21
CA VAL A 323 -16.86 -15.98 -12.56
C VAL A 323 -16.48 -16.02 -11.07
N ARG A 324 -15.87 -14.93 -10.60
CA ARG A 324 -15.49 -14.73 -9.21
C ARG A 324 -15.89 -13.34 -8.77
N THR A 325 -16.15 -13.24 -7.48
CA THR A 325 -16.41 -11.98 -6.80
C THR A 325 -15.40 -11.83 -5.68
N GLU A 326 -14.68 -10.72 -5.68
CA GLU A 326 -13.67 -10.39 -4.68
C GLU A 326 -13.97 -8.99 -4.13
N ARG A 327 -13.70 -8.79 -2.85
CA ARG A 327 -13.82 -7.50 -2.15
C ARG A 327 -12.79 -7.44 -1.04
N ALA A 328 -11.96 -6.40 -1.06
CA ALA A 328 -11.12 -6.02 0.06
C ALA A 328 -11.92 -5.06 0.96
N PHE A 329 -11.95 -5.32 2.26
CA PHE A 329 -12.58 -4.47 3.29
C PHE A 329 -13.93 -3.83 2.89
N ASN A 330 -14.10 -2.53 3.15
CA ASN A 330 -15.21 -1.68 2.78
C ASN A 330 -15.23 -1.30 1.28
N GLY A 331 -14.19 -1.64 0.52
CA GLY A 331 -14.04 -1.36 -0.91
C GLY A 331 -15.10 -1.90 -1.85
N PRO A 332 -15.02 -1.59 -3.15
CA PRO A 332 -15.98 -2.04 -4.15
C PRO A 332 -15.96 -3.57 -4.31
N THR A 333 -17.13 -4.14 -4.60
CA THR A 333 -17.23 -5.56 -4.95
C THR A 333 -16.90 -5.76 -6.42
N LEU A 334 -15.77 -6.39 -6.70
CA LEU A 334 -15.31 -6.67 -8.06
C LEU A 334 -15.81 -8.04 -8.51
N THR A 335 -16.58 -8.09 -9.59
CA THR A 335 -17.06 -9.34 -10.19
C THR A 335 -16.49 -9.51 -11.58
N THR A 336 -15.98 -10.70 -11.92
CA THR A 336 -15.31 -10.99 -13.21
C THR A 336 -16.28 -11.18 -14.38
N THR A 337 -17.32 -10.34 -14.42
CA THR A 337 -18.28 -10.20 -15.52
C THR A 337 -18.10 -8.82 -16.17
N GLY A 338 -18.64 -8.63 -17.38
CA GLY A 338 -18.55 -7.35 -18.10
C GLY A 338 -17.10 -6.94 -18.36
N ALA A 339 -16.69 -5.77 -17.85
CA ALA A 339 -15.34 -5.21 -18.05
C ALA A 339 -14.21 -6.10 -17.48
N LEU A 340 -14.52 -6.96 -16.51
CA LEU A 340 -13.56 -7.88 -15.88
C LEU A 340 -13.71 -9.33 -16.37
N GLN A 341 -14.47 -9.57 -17.45
CA GLN A 341 -14.60 -10.91 -18.03
C GLN A 341 -13.24 -11.45 -18.48
N GLY A 342 -12.94 -12.69 -18.09
CA GLY A 342 -11.66 -13.32 -18.41
C GLY A 342 -10.49 -12.75 -17.59
N VAL A 343 -10.75 -12.19 -16.41
CA VAL A 343 -9.72 -11.86 -15.42
C VAL A 343 -9.85 -12.84 -14.26
N LEU A 344 -8.73 -13.43 -13.86
CA LEU A 344 -8.64 -14.21 -12.63
C LEU A 344 -8.24 -13.28 -11.49
N LEU A 345 -9.20 -12.92 -10.63
CA LEU A 345 -8.97 -12.07 -9.46
C LEU A 345 -8.52 -12.88 -8.25
N ARG A 346 -7.75 -12.24 -7.39
CA ARG A 346 -7.33 -12.75 -6.08
C ARG A 346 -7.22 -11.60 -5.08
N LYS A 347 -7.88 -11.77 -3.94
CA LYS A 347 -7.64 -10.92 -2.77
C LYS A 347 -6.40 -11.36 -1.99
N GLY A 348 -5.55 -10.39 -1.66
CA GLY A 348 -4.53 -10.49 -0.62
C GLY A 348 -4.89 -9.58 0.56
N VAL A 349 -4.62 -10.05 1.78
CA VAL A 349 -4.75 -9.26 3.00
C VAL A 349 -3.49 -9.44 3.82
N GLY A 350 -2.97 -8.37 4.43
CA GLY A 350 -1.94 -8.48 5.45
C GLY A 350 -1.91 -7.30 6.39
N HIS A 351 -1.19 -7.48 7.49
CA HIS A 351 -1.24 -6.58 8.62
C HIS A 351 0.16 -6.15 9.03
N ALA A 352 0.34 -4.85 9.24
CA ALA A 352 1.52 -4.25 9.82
C ALA A 352 1.25 -3.89 11.28
N MET A 353 1.90 -4.57 12.21
CA MET A 353 1.99 -4.09 13.59
C MET A 353 2.85 -2.84 13.63
N LEU A 354 2.27 -1.74 14.12
CA LEU A 354 2.98 -0.50 14.36
C LEU A 354 3.63 -0.59 15.73
N ARG A 355 4.96 -0.68 15.76
CA ARG A 355 5.68 -0.72 17.03
C ARG A 355 5.67 0.67 17.65
N ASN A 356 5.21 0.77 18.88
CA ASN A 356 5.54 1.90 19.74
C ASN A 356 7.04 1.77 20.06
N LEU A 357 7.90 2.50 19.33
CA LEU A 357 9.37 2.45 19.42
C LEU A 357 9.95 2.89 20.79
N LEU A 358 9.14 2.98 21.85
CA LEU A 358 9.55 3.39 23.20
C LEU A 358 9.71 2.24 24.21
N VAL A 359 9.44 0.98 23.87
CA VAL A 359 9.53 -0.13 24.86
C VAL A 359 10.98 -0.61 25.10
N PHE A 360 11.99 0.00 24.47
CA PHE A 360 13.40 -0.36 24.67
C PHE A 360 14.29 0.89 24.81
N PHE A 361 14.12 1.67 25.88
CA PHE A 361 15.17 2.56 26.38
C PHE A 361 15.24 2.48 27.91
#